data_AF-B8LTC5-F1
#
_entry.id   AF-B8LTC5-F1
#
_cell.length_a   1.000
_cell.length_b   1.000
_cell.length_c   1.000
_cell.angle_alpha   90.00
_cell.angle_beta   90.00
_cell.angle_gamma   90.00
#
_symmetry.space_group_name_H-M   'P 1'
#
loop_
_entity.id
_entity.type
_entity.pdbx_description
1 polymer ?
#
loop_
_entity_poly.entity_id
_entity_poly.type
_entity_poly.pdbx_seq_one_letter_code
_entity_poly.pdbx_strand_id
1 'polypeptide(L)'
;MDPKIERRKALQKRNRRMKSLLLKAVDMSILCDAEIFLGIRIRETGRVTTFCSDPEGLWSPATLKLKNYYPIPINMTLEDFQHGRGRNKDQDPESAIDEAGGED
;
A
#
# COMPACT_ATOMS: atom_id res chain seq x y z
N MET A 1 -9.57 28.02 17.53
CA MET A 1 -9.29 27.44 16.19
C MET A 1 -10.59 26.93 15.60
N ASP A 2 -10.78 27.03 14.27
CA ASP A 2 -11.98 26.53 13.58
C ASP A 2 -12.06 24.98 13.69
N PRO A 3 -13.14 24.42 14.26
CA PRO A 3 -13.33 22.96 14.36
C PRO A 3 -13.20 22.21 13.04
N LYS A 4 -13.53 22.84 11.90
CA LYS A 4 -13.38 22.23 10.57
C LYS A 4 -11.91 22.02 10.21
N ILE A 5 -11.03 22.94 10.60
CA ILE A 5 -9.59 22.86 10.35
C ILE A 5 -8.98 21.68 11.14
N GLU A 6 -9.35 21.54 12.41
CA GLU A 6 -8.86 20.44 13.24
C GLU A 6 -9.34 19.07 12.74
N ARG A 7 -10.60 18.96 12.31
CA ARG A 7 -11.11 17.73 11.68
C ARG A 7 -10.32 17.36 10.41
N ARG A 8 -10.00 18.33 9.56
CA ARG A 8 -9.20 18.10 8.34
C ARG A 8 -7.78 17.62 8.68
N LYS A 9 -7.12 18.23 9.66
CA LYS A 9 -5.78 17.81 10.12
C LYS A 9 -5.80 16.38 10.67
N ALA A 10 -6.80 16.04 11.49
CA ALA A 10 -6.97 14.70 12.04
C ALA A 10 -7.17 13.67 10.92
N LEU A 11 -8.02 13.98 9.92
CA LEU A 11 -8.25 13.14 8.75
C LEU A 11 -6.97 12.91 7.93
N GLN A 12 -6.20 13.97 7.68
CA GLN A 12 -4.94 13.89 6.95
C GLN A 12 -3.91 13.01 7.70
N LYS A 13 -3.77 13.21 9.02
CA LYS A 13 -2.90 12.39 9.86
C LYS A 13 -3.32 10.92 9.83
N ARG A 14 -4.62 10.64 9.94
CA ARG A 14 -5.18 9.29 9.85
C ARG A 14 -4.85 8.65 8.51
N ASN A 15 -5.13 9.33 7.40
CA ASN A 15 -4.88 8.79 6.05
C ASN A 15 -3.39 8.50 5.83
N ARG A 16 -2.49 9.36 6.31
CA ARG A 16 -1.03 9.11 6.26
C ARG A 16 -0.65 7.87 7.07
N ARG A 17 -1.17 7.72 8.30
CA ARG A 17 -0.90 6.54 9.14
C ARG A 17 -1.43 5.25 8.53
N MET A 18 -2.63 5.27 7.94
CA MET A 18 -3.19 4.12 7.22
C MET A 18 -2.30 3.73 6.04
N LYS A 19 -1.89 4.68 5.21
CA LYS A 19 -0.97 4.43 4.08
C LYS A 19 0.35 3.81 4.56
N SER A 20 0.99 4.40 5.58
CA SER A 20 2.25 3.87 6.11
C SER A 20 2.11 2.48 6.73
N LEU A 21 0.97 2.17 7.35
CA LEU A 21 0.74 0.85 7.94
C LEU A 21 0.57 -0.22 6.85
N LEU A 22 -0.17 0.09 5.78
CA LEU A 22 -0.32 -0.81 4.63
C LEU A 22 1.03 -1.09 3.96
N LEU A 23 1.84 -0.05 3.71
CA LEU A 23 3.17 -0.21 3.14
C LEU A 23 4.08 -1.10 4.01
N LYS A 24 4.02 -0.93 5.34
CA LYS A 24 4.77 -1.81 6.25
C LYS A 24 4.30 -3.26 6.20
N ALA A 25 3.01 -3.51 6.03
CA ALA A 25 2.50 -4.88 5.88
C ALA A 25 3.04 -5.51 4.58
N VAL A 26 3.07 -4.74 3.48
CA VAL A 26 3.70 -5.17 2.22
C VAL A 26 5.19 -5.44 2.41
N ASP A 27 5.94 -4.48 2.95
CA ASP A 27 7.39 -4.61 3.16
C ASP A 27 7.71 -5.84 4.04
N MET A 28 6.94 -6.07 5.12
CA MET A 28 7.12 -7.24 5.98
C MET A 28 6.83 -8.56 5.26
N SER A 29 5.79 -8.61 4.42
CA SER A 29 5.48 -9.83 3.66
C SER A 29 6.62 -10.21 2.72
N ILE A 30 7.27 -9.22 2.10
CA ILE A 30 8.40 -9.44 1.18
C ILE A 30 9.69 -9.73 1.95
N LEU A 31 10.02 -8.92 2.97
CA LEU A 31 11.29 -9.05 3.71
C LEU A 31 11.39 -10.35 4.49
N CYS A 32 10.27 -10.84 5.02
CA CYS A 32 10.23 -12.03 5.87
C CYS A 32 9.65 -13.26 5.16
N ASP A 33 9.33 -13.16 3.86
CA ASP A 33 8.62 -14.20 3.10
C ASP A 33 7.40 -14.74 3.87
N ALA A 34 6.57 -13.80 4.35
CA ALA A 34 5.51 -14.07 5.29
C ALA A 34 4.13 -13.75 4.70
N GLU A 35 3.18 -14.64 4.94
CA GLU A 35 1.76 -14.40 4.69
C GLU A 35 1.19 -13.45 5.76
N ILE A 36 0.62 -12.33 5.32
CA ILE A 36 0.12 -11.25 6.17
C ILE A 36 -1.30 -10.91 5.76
N PHE A 37 -2.19 -10.86 6.76
CA PHE A 37 -3.52 -10.29 6.64
C PHE A 37 -3.66 -9.08 7.58
N LEU A 38 -4.13 -7.95 7.04
CA LEU A 38 -4.40 -6.73 7.80
C LEU A 38 -5.80 -6.22 7.49
N GLY A 39 -6.68 -6.21 8.49
CA GLY A 39 -8.01 -5.61 8.41
C GLY A 39 -8.11 -4.32 9.22
N ILE A 40 -8.55 -3.23 8.61
CA ILE A 40 -8.74 -1.93 9.28
C ILE A 40 -10.19 -1.50 9.12
N ARG A 41 -10.92 -1.38 10.24
CA ARG A 41 -12.26 -0.76 10.27
C ARG A 41 -12.19 0.62 10.91
N ILE A 42 -12.60 1.65 10.16
CA ILE A 42 -12.82 2.99 10.71
C ILE A 42 -14.15 2.99 11.45
N ARG A 43 -14.10 3.04 12.79
CA ARG A 43 -15.31 2.97 13.63
C ARG A 43 -16.32 4.07 13.31
N GLU A 44 -15.85 5.30 13.07
CA GLU A 44 -16.70 6.46 12.73
C GLU A 44 -17.53 6.24 11.46
N THR A 45 -16.95 5.62 10.42
CA THR A 45 -17.60 5.51 9.10
C THR A 45 -18.04 4.09 8.75
N GLY A 46 -17.70 3.10 9.59
CA GLY A 46 -17.87 1.68 9.30
C GLY A 46 -17.01 1.14 8.15
N ARG A 47 -16.27 1.98 7.43
CA ARG A 47 -15.46 1.58 6.26
C ARG A 47 -14.37 0.61 6.65
N VAL A 48 -14.22 -0.44 5.85
CA VAL A 48 -13.22 -1.48 6.02
C VAL A 48 -12.23 -1.42 4.86
N THR A 49 -10.95 -1.49 5.17
CA THR A 49 -9.87 -1.71 4.21
C THR A 49 -9.11 -2.96 4.64
N THR A 50 -8.89 -3.89 3.72
CA THR A 50 -8.11 -5.10 3.97
C THR A 50 -6.88 -5.12 3.09
N PHE A 51 -5.82 -5.76 3.58
CA PHE A 51 -4.65 -6.18 2.82
C PHE A 51 -4.41 -7.66 3.07
N CYS A 52 -4.12 -8.42 2.01
CA CYS A 52 -3.76 -9.83 2.09
C CYS A 52 -2.59 -10.10 1.13
N SER A 53 -1.47 -10.61 1.66
CA SER A 53 -0.32 -11.05 0.84
C SER A 53 -0.36 -12.52 0.46
N ASP A 54 -1.29 -13.28 1.06
CA ASP A 54 -1.52 -14.69 0.79
C ASP A 54 -2.30 -14.83 -0.54
N PRO A 55 -1.69 -15.44 -1.58
CA PRO A 55 -2.32 -15.61 -2.88
C PRO A 55 -3.43 -16.67 -2.89
N GLU A 56 -3.41 -17.62 -1.94
CA GLU A 56 -4.42 -18.68 -1.82
C GLU A 56 -5.61 -18.25 -0.94
N GLY A 57 -5.45 -17.19 -0.15
CA GLY A 57 -6.49 -16.58 0.67
C GLY A 57 -6.88 -17.40 1.89
N LEU A 58 -6.05 -18.36 2.30
CA LEU A 58 -6.12 -19.18 3.53
C LEU A 58 -6.25 -18.34 4.81
N TRP A 59 -5.57 -17.20 4.89
CA TRP A 59 -5.62 -16.30 6.06
C TRP A 59 -6.77 -15.30 6.00
N SER A 60 -7.53 -15.33 4.90
CA SER A 60 -8.64 -14.43 4.64
C SER A 60 -10.07 -15.02 4.83
N PRO A 61 -10.39 -16.06 5.64
CA PRO A 61 -11.79 -16.53 5.77
C PRO A 61 -12.73 -15.41 6.24
N ALA A 62 -12.19 -14.41 6.96
CA ALA A 62 -12.89 -13.21 7.33
C ALA A 62 -13.34 -12.35 6.13
N THR A 63 -12.61 -12.36 5.00
CA THR A 63 -13.02 -11.67 3.76
C THR A 63 -14.30 -12.26 3.17
N LEU A 64 -14.59 -13.55 3.39
CA LEU A 64 -15.86 -14.15 2.99
C LEU A 64 -17.04 -13.48 3.70
N LYS A 65 -16.91 -13.20 5.00
CA LYS A 65 -17.92 -12.46 5.78
C LYS A 65 -18.05 -11.00 5.33
N LEU A 66 -17.00 -10.45 4.72
CA LEU A 66 -16.97 -9.09 4.20
C LEU A 66 -17.66 -8.93 2.84
N LYS A 67 -17.93 -10.02 2.10
CA LYS A 67 -18.62 -9.97 0.79
C LYS A 67 -19.99 -9.26 0.85
N ASN A 68 -20.70 -9.41 1.96
CA ASN A 68 -22.03 -8.81 2.16
C ASN A 68 -22.00 -7.57 3.07
N TYR A 69 -20.82 -7.00 3.34
CA TYR A 69 -20.67 -5.89 4.28
C TYR A 69 -20.96 -4.54 3.62
N TYR A 70 -21.59 -3.62 4.36
CA TYR A 70 -21.81 -2.24 3.92
C TYR A 70 -21.16 -1.23 4.88
N PRO A 71 -20.45 -0.21 4.37
CA PRO A 71 -20.12 0.03 2.96
C PRO A 71 -19.13 -0.99 2.39
N ILE A 72 -19.14 -1.19 1.07
CA ILE A 72 -18.31 -2.17 0.37
C ILE A 72 -16.84 -2.01 0.81
N PRO A 73 -16.23 -3.07 1.38
CA PRO A 73 -14.83 -3.05 1.78
C PRO A 73 -13.88 -2.86 0.60
N ILE A 74 -12.77 -2.14 0.82
CA ILE A 74 -11.67 -2.05 -0.13
C ILE A 74 -10.69 -3.18 0.19
N ASN A 75 -10.47 -4.09 -0.76
CA ASN A 75 -9.51 -5.18 -0.61
C ASN A 75 -8.26 -4.87 -1.41
N MET A 76 -7.10 -4.97 -0.78
CA MET A 76 -5.80 -4.78 -1.39
C MET A 76 -5.00 -6.07 -1.35
N THR A 77 -4.22 -6.28 -2.38
CA THR A 77 -3.33 -7.42 -2.59
C THR A 77 -1.91 -6.91 -2.82
N LEU A 78 -0.93 -7.80 -2.94
CA LEU A 78 0.44 -7.41 -3.30
C LEU A 78 0.52 -6.70 -4.66
N GLU A 79 -0.30 -7.11 -5.63
CA GLU A 79 -0.32 -6.57 -7.00
C GLU A 79 -0.65 -5.08 -7.04
N ASP A 80 -1.52 -4.63 -6.12
CA ASP A 80 -1.90 -3.22 -5.97
C ASP A 80 -0.71 -2.31 -5.59
N PHE A 81 0.36 -2.88 -5.04
CA PHE A 81 1.56 -2.15 -4.61
C PHE A 81 2.76 -2.32 -5.56
N GLN A 82 2.75 -3.32 -6.44
CA GLN A 82 3.83 -3.55 -7.41
C GLN A 82 3.89 -2.44 -8.47
N HIS A 83 2.75 -1.91 -8.89
CA HIS A 83 2.64 -0.90 -9.96
C HIS A 83 2.92 0.55 -9.50
N GLY A 84 3.19 0.76 -8.21
CA GLY A 84 3.45 2.08 -7.61
C GLY A 84 4.93 2.43 -7.41
N ARG A 85 5.86 1.48 -7.63
CA ARG A 85 7.31 1.66 -7.38
C ARG A 85 8.10 2.25 -8.57
N GLY A 86 7.43 2.87 -9.54
CA GLY A 86 8.08 3.40 -10.75
C GLY A 86 7.60 4.80 -11.13
N ARG A 87 8.23 5.83 -10.56
CA ARG A 87 8.62 7.13 -11.18
C ARG A 87 9.02 8.16 -10.11
N ASN A 88 10.17 7.96 -9.47
CA ASN A 88 11.12 9.06 -9.31
C ASN A 88 12.23 8.77 -10.33
N LYS A 89 12.10 9.32 -11.54
CA LYS A 89 13.25 9.52 -12.41
C LYS A 89 13.90 10.83 -11.94
N ASP A 90 14.56 10.76 -10.79
CA ASP A 90 15.61 11.72 -10.53
C ASP A 90 16.74 11.37 -11.50
N GLN A 91 17.15 12.35 -12.29
CA GLN A 91 18.17 12.23 -13.32
C GLN A 91 19.50 11.87 -12.67
N ASP A 92 20.07 10.72 -13.01
CA ASP A 92 21.50 10.47 -12.84
C ASP A 92 22.22 10.89 -14.13
N PRO A 93 23.05 11.96 -14.12
CA PRO A 93 23.86 12.35 -15.26
C PRO A 93 25.24 11.67 -15.16
N GLU A 94 25.31 10.34 -15.22
CA GLU A 94 26.61 9.67 -15.22
C GLU A 94 26.56 8.27 -15.87
N SER A 95 26.49 8.25 -17.19
CA SER A 95 26.97 7.11 -18.00
C SER A 95 27.17 7.57 -19.45
N ALA A 96 28.11 8.48 -19.62
CA ALA A 96 28.76 8.73 -20.90
C ALA A 96 30.27 8.57 -20.70
N ILE A 97 30.67 7.40 -20.21
CA ILE A 97 31.97 6.82 -20.52
C ILE A 97 31.69 5.41 -21.00
N ASP A 98 31.96 5.17 -22.28
CA ASP A 98 32.79 4.05 -22.68
C ASP A 98 33.31 4.30 -24.10
N GLU A 99 34.63 4.30 -24.17
CA GLU A 99 35.40 4.22 -25.39
C GLU A 99 35.17 2.87 -26.07
N ALA A 100 35.12 2.88 -27.40
CA ALA A 100 35.63 1.76 -28.19
C ALA A 100 36.08 2.31 -29.55
N GLY A 101 37.39 2.31 -29.77
CA GLY A 101 38.00 2.64 -31.06
C GLY A 101 37.89 1.51 -32.09
N GLY A 102 38.38 1.80 -33.29
CA GLY A 102 38.82 0.81 -34.28
C GLY A 102 38.39 1.08 -35.72
N GLU A 103 39.39 1.47 -36.55
CA GLU A 103 39.58 1.20 -38.00
C GLU A 103 38.59 1.89 -38.98
N ASP A 104 38.99 2.56 -40.08
CA ASP A 104 40.16 2.50 -40.99
C ASP A 104 40.77 3.88 -41.31
#